data_AF-A0A258D7C9-F1
#
_entry.id   AF-A0A258D7C9-F1
#
_cell.length_a   1.000
_cell.length_b   1.000
_cell.length_c   1.000
_cell.angle_alpha   90.00
_cell.angle_beta   90.00
_cell.angle_gamma   90.00
#
_symmetry.space_group_name_H-M   'P 1'
#
loop_
_entity.id
_entity.type
_entity.pdbx_description
1 polymer ?
#
loop_
_entity_poly.entity_id
_entity_poly.type
_entity_poly.pdbx_seq_one_letter_code
_entity_poly.pdbx_strand_id
1 'polypeptide(L)'
;NPALVRKVLAAYEEARAYALANPAELKKTLVAYTKLSDAEIERQLTRTELTHSTIGQAQAETIIAAGLALQEAGVVPAKTDVKAVVDDLLDRRFAVTN
;
A
#
# COMPACT_ATOMS: atom_id res chain seq x y z
N ASN A 1 -9.23 -0.52 19.03
CA ASN A 1 -8.27 -1.50 19.57
C ASN A 1 -6.85 -1.20 19.05
N PRO A 2 -6.14 -0.20 19.61
CA PRO A 2 -4.84 0.24 19.08
C PRO A 2 -3.74 -0.82 19.12
N ALA A 3 -3.75 -1.69 20.14
CA ALA A 3 -2.78 -2.77 20.26
C ALA A 3 -2.90 -3.80 19.13
N LEU A 4 -4.14 -4.14 18.74
CA LEU A 4 -4.37 -5.04 17.61
C LEU A 4 -3.89 -4.44 16.28
N VAL A 5 -4.11 -3.14 16.06
CA VAL A 5 -3.60 -2.44 14.87
C VAL A 5 -2.08 -2.57 14.77
N ARG A 6 -1.35 -2.28 15.87
CA ARG A 6 0.11 -2.44 15.91
C ARG A 6 0.55 -3.88 15.62
N LYS A 7 -0.13 -4.87 16.20
CA LYS A 7 0.19 -6.29 15.98
C LYS A 7 0.05 -6.68 14.51
N VAL A 8 -1.03 -6.25 13.86
CA VAL A 8 -1.29 -6.58 12.44
C VAL A 8 -0.27 -5.88 11.53
N LEU A 9 0.00 -4.60 11.76
CA LEU A 9 0.98 -3.87 10.94
C LEU A 9 2.40 -4.41 11.12
N ALA A 10 2.78 -4.86 12.32
CA ALA A 10 4.06 -5.53 12.53
C ALA A 10 4.18 -6.83 11.71
N ALA A 11 3.12 -7.62 11.61
CA ALA A 11 3.11 -8.82 10.78
C ALA A 11 3.21 -8.49 9.27
N TYR A 12 2.58 -7.41 8.81
CA TYR A 12 2.76 -6.94 7.43
C TYR A 12 4.19 -6.49 7.15
N GLU A 13 4.83 -5.80 8.09
CA GLU A 13 6.21 -5.36 7.93
C GLU A 13 7.19 -6.54 7.90
N GLU A 14 6.99 -7.54 8.77
CA GLU A 14 7.75 -8.80 8.74
C GLU A 14 7.63 -9.48 7.37
N ALA A 15 6.40 -9.59 6.85
CA ALA A 15 6.15 -10.18 5.54
C ALA A 15 6.78 -9.37 4.40
N ARG A 16 6.75 -8.02 4.44
CA ARG A 16 7.39 -7.14 3.45
C ARG A 16 8.91 -7.34 3.44
N ALA A 17 9.53 -7.36 4.62
CA ALA A 17 10.97 -7.58 4.76
C ALA A 17 11.37 -8.97 4.23
N TYR A 18 10.60 -10.01 4.57
CA TYR A 18 10.80 -11.35 4.04
C TYR A 18 10.65 -11.39 2.51
N ALA A 19 9.63 -10.75 1.96
CA ALA A 19 9.37 -10.68 0.52
C ALA A 19 10.52 -10.04 -0.26
N LEU A 20 11.13 -8.97 0.27
CA LEU A 20 12.32 -8.34 -0.31
C LEU A 20 13.56 -9.23 -0.24
N ALA A 21 13.76 -9.93 0.88
CA ALA A 21 14.90 -10.83 1.06
C ALA A 21 14.76 -12.14 0.26
N ASN A 22 13.53 -12.56 -0.06
CA ASN A 22 13.21 -13.85 -0.66
C ASN A 22 12.28 -13.70 -1.89
N PRO A 23 12.69 -13.01 -2.97
CA PRO A 23 11.83 -12.73 -4.11
C PRO A 23 11.31 -13.99 -4.82
N ALA A 24 12.09 -15.08 -4.83
CA ALA A 24 11.67 -16.36 -5.41
C ALA A 24 10.53 -17.02 -4.61
N GLU A 25 10.61 -16.99 -3.27
CA GLU A 25 9.55 -17.52 -2.40
C GLU A 25 8.29 -16.64 -2.44
N LEU A 26 8.45 -15.32 -2.56
CA LEU A 26 7.34 -14.41 -2.82
C LEU A 26 6.62 -14.78 -4.13
N LYS A 27 7.36 -14.94 -5.23
CA LYS A 27 6.80 -15.34 -6.53
C LYS A 27 6.03 -16.66 -6.43
N LYS A 28 6.65 -17.69 -5.85
CA LYS A 28 6.03 -19.02 -5.65
C LYS A 28 4.74 -18.93 -4.84
N THR A 29 4.74 -18.14 -3.76
CA THR A 29 3.56 -17.91 -2.94
C THR A 29 2.44 -17.25 -3.76
N LEU A 30 2.76 -16.19 -4.51
CA LEU A 30 1.77 -15.49 -5.33
C LEU A 30 1.19 -16.37 -6.44
N VAL A 31 2.00 -17.17 -7.14
CA VAL A 31 1.50 -18.15 -8.12
C VAL A 31 0.53 -19.14 -7.46
N ALA A 32 0.91 -19.68 -6.29
CA ALA A 32 0.09 -20.66 -5.59
C ALA A 32 -1.28 -20.14 -5.17
N TYR A 33 -1.36 -18.88 -4.70
CA TYR A 33 -2.60 -18.30 -4.16
C TYR A 33 -3.44 -17.57 -5.20
N THR A 34 -2.83 -16.91 -6.18
CA THR A 34 -3.58 -16.17 -7.22
C THR A 34 -3.99 -17.05 -8.41
N LYS A 35 -3.32 -18.19 -8.59
CA LYS A 35 -3.45 -19.08 -9.77
C LYS A 35 -3.08 -18.41 -11.10
N LEU A 36 -2.40 -17.26 -11.05
CA LEU A 36 -1.77 -16.64 -12.21
C LEU A 36 -0.51 -17.42 -12.60
N SER A 37 -0.12 -17.32 -13.87
CA SER A 37 1.12 -17.90 -14.37
C SER A 37 2.36 -17.21 -13.79
N ASP A 38 3.49 -17.91 -13.83
CA ASP A 38 4.80 -17.35 -13.48
C ASP A 38 5.10 -16.03 -14.19
N ALA A 39 4.80 -15.94 -15.49
CA ALA A 39 5.07 -14.75 -16.31
C ALA A 39 4.20 -13.55 -15.90
N GLU A 40 2.93 -13.79 -15.55
CA GLU A 40 2.03 -12.75 -15.05
C GLU A 40 2.49 -12.21 -13.69
N ILE A 41 2.89 -13.11 -12.79
CA ILE A 41 3.42 -12.72 -11.47
C ILE A 41 4.74 -11.98 -11.60
N GLU A 42 5.66 -12.43 -12.45
CA GLU A 42 6.91 -11.70 -12.70
C GLU A 42 6.63 -10.28 -13.20
N ARG A 43 5.74 -10.14 -14.20
CA ARG A 43 5.36 -8.82 -14.72
C ARG A 43 4.67 -7.94 -13.68
N GLN A 44 3.91 -8.53 -12.76
CA GLN A 44 3.33 -7.79 -11.64
C GLN A 44 4.40 -7.32 -10.67
N LEU A 45 5.35 -8.17 -10.31
CA LEU A 45 6.43 -7.84 -9.37
C LEU A 45 7.33 -6.74 -9.91
N THR A 46 7.52 -6.60 -11.23
CA THR A 46 8.27 -5.44 -11.80
C THR A 46 7.58 -4.10 -11.58
N ARG A 47 6.29 -4.09 -11.18
CA ARG A 47 5.47 -2.88 -10.99
C ARG A 47 4.98 -2.73 -9.55
N THR A 48 5.36 -3.65 -8.66
CA THR A 48 4.94 -3.66 -7.27
C THR A 48 6.07 -3.09 -6.42
N GLU A 49 5.85 -1.92 -5.85
CA GLU A 49 6.83 -1.31 -4.95
C GLU A 49 6.67 -1.87 -3.53
N LEU A 50 7.73 -2.47 -2.99
CA LEU A 50 7.78 -3.03 -1.63
C LEU A 50 8.82 -2.36 -0.74
N THR A 51 9.46 -1.28 -1.21
CA THR A 51 10.60 -0.61 -0.55
C THR A 51 10.18 0.31 0.60
N HIS A 52 8.90 0.65 0.71
CA HIS A 52 8.36 1.53 1.74
C HIS A 52 7.53 0.73 2.77
N SER A 53 7.86 0.87 4.06
CA SER A 53 7.09 0.27 5.17
C SER A 53 5.97 1.19 5.69
N THR A 54 5.96 2.45 5.28
CA THR A 54 5.06 3.48 5.79
C THR A 54 4.57 4.41 4.67
N ILE A 55 3.39 5.00 4.84
CA ILE A 55 2.88 6.02 3.94
C ILE A 55 3.62 7.34 4.19
N GLY A 56 4.58 7.64 3.32
CA GLY A 56 5.35 8.88 3.32
C GLY A 56 4.66 10.03 2.59
N GLN A 57 5.40 11.13 2.43
CA GLN A 57 4.89 12.33 1.77
C GLN A 57 4.55 12.07 0.30
N ALA A 58 5.42 11.39 -0.46
CA ALA A 58 5.18 11.10 -1.87
C ALA A 58 3.89 10.26 -2.09
N GLN A 59 3.63 9.30 -1.21
CA GLN A 59 2.41 8.50 -1.25
C GLN A 59 1.18 9.35 -0.91
N ALA A 60 1.26 10.21 0.12
CA ALA A 60 0.18 11.12 0.47
C ALA A 60 -0.16 12.10 -0.68
N GLU A 61 0.85 12.70 -1.31
CA GLU A 61 0.68 13.58 -2.45
C GLU A 61 0.04 12.86 -3.65
N THR A 62 0.45 11.62 -3.91
CA THR A 62 -0.15 10.78 -4.95
C THR A 62 -1.63 10.50 -4.69
N ILE A 63 -2.00 10.19 -3.44
CA ILE A 63 -3.39 9.94 -3.04
C ILE A 63 -4.23 11.23 -3.19
N ILE A 64 -3.70 12.38 -2.76
CA ILE A 64 -4.37 13.68 -2.92
C ILE A 64 -4.59 13.97 -4.41
N ALA A 65 -3.55 13.83 -5.24
CA ALA A 65 -3.65 14.07 -6.68
C ALA A 65 -4.70 13.16 -7.34
N ALA A 66 -4.73 11.87 -6.99
CA ALA A 66 -5.74 10.94 -7.48
C ALA A 66 -7.15 11.34 -7.05
N GLY A 67 -7.33 11.75 -5.78
CA GLY A 67 -8.62 12.22 -5.29
C GLY A 67 -9.12 13.48 -6.00
N LEU A 68 -8.23 14.43 -6.29
CA LEU A 68 -8.55 15.64 -7.06
C LEU A 68 -8.93 15.30 -8.51
N ALA A 69 -8.19 14.39 -9.16
CA ALA A 69 -8.54 13.94 -10.51
C ALA A 69 -9.91 13.23 -10.55
N LEU A 70 -10.20 12.41 -9.55
CA LEU A 70 -11.52 11.76 -9.42
C LEU A 70 -12.64 12.75 -9.13
N GLN A 71 -12.34 13.85 -8.42
CA GLN A 71 -13.28 14.93 -8.18
C GLN A 71 -13.57 15.72 -9.46
N GLU A 72 -12.54 16.04 -10.25
CA GLU A 72 -12.69 16.69 -11.56
C GLU A 72 -13.50 15.83 -12.53
N ALA A 73 -13.29 14.51 -12.50
CA ALA A 73 -14.07 13.54 -13.28
C ALA A 73 -15.51 13.33 -12.76
N GLY A 74 -15.91 13.97 -11.65
CA GLY A 74 -17.24 13.85 -11.06
C GLY A 74 -17.53 12.54 -10.32
N VAL A 75 -16.52 11.68 -10.13
CA VAL A 75 -16.63 10.43 -9.35
C VAL A 75 -16.65 10.74 -7.85
N VAL A 76 -15.79 11.65 -7.40
CA VAL A 76 -15.82 12.20 -6.04
C VAL A 76 -16.66 13.48 -6.05
N PRO A 77 -17.58 13.69 -5.09
CA PRO A 77 -18.39 14.91 -5.06
C PRO A 77 -17.53 16.18 -5.02
N ALA A 78 -17.89 17.19 -5.81
CA ALA A 78 -17.17 18.46 -5.90
C ALA A 78 -17.03 19.22 -4.57
N LYS A 79 -17.93 18.96 -3.61
CA LYS A 79 -17.90 19.54 -2.26
C LYS A 79 -16.93 18.85 -1.29
N THR A 80 -16.28 17.76 -1.71
CA THR A 80 -15.37 17.00 -0.86
C THR A 80 -14.04 17.75 -0.72
N ASP A 81 -13.63 18.06 0.50
CA ASP A 81 -12.25 18.50 0.74
C ASP A 81 -11.33 17.27 0.73
N VAL A 82 -10.83 16.93 -0.45
CA VAL A 82 -9.97 15.76 -0.66
C VAL A 82 -8.75 15.81 0.24
N LYS A 83 -8.13 16.98 0.40
CA LYS A 83 -6.92 17.13 1.20
C LYS A 83 -7.22 16.90 2.68
N ALA A 84 -8.26 17.54 3.22
CA ALA A 84 -8.63 17.34 4.62
C ALA A 84 -8.99 15.88 4.92
N VAL A 85 -9.68 15.19 3.99
CA VAL A 85 -10.00 13.76 4.15
C VAL A 85 -8.74 12.90 4.16
N VAL A 86 -7.78 13.15 3.27
CA VAL A 86 -6.50 12.41 3.29
C VAL A 86 -5.73 12.68 4.58
N ASP A 87 -5.64 13.93 5.02
CA ASP A 87 -4.94 14.30 6.24
C ASP A 87 -5.57 13.66 7.50
N ASP A 88 -6.91 13.54 7.56
CA ASP A 88 -7.63 12.90 8.67
C ASP A 88 -7.47 11.37 8.69
N LEU A 89 -7.44 10.73 7.52
CA LEU A 89 -7.34 9.26 7.41
C LEU A 89 -5.90 8.73 7.53
N LEU A 90 -4.89 9.55 7.23
CA LEU A 90 -3.48 9.14 7.34
C LEU A 90 -2.98 9.15 8.79
N ASP A 91 -3.30 8.09 9.52
CA ASP A 91 -2.82 7.92 10.90
C ASP A 91 -1.41 7.32 10.98
N ARG A 92 -0.42 8.20 11.05
CA ARG A 92 1.00 7.81 11.15
C ARG A 92 1.42 7.29 12.53
N ARG A 93 0.55 7.33 13.55
CA ARG A 93 0.89 6.87 14.92
C ARG A 93 1.12 5.36 15.01
N PHE A 94 0.70 4.62 13.99
CA PHE A 94 0.84 3.18 13.88
C PHE A 94 1.93 2.72 12.91
N ALA A 95 2.69 3.66 12.33
CA ALA A 95 3.82 3.35 11.47
C ALA A 95 4.80 2.38 12.16
N VAL A 96 5.18 1.32 11.46
CA VAL A 96 6.21 0.38 11.91
C VAL A 96 7.52 0.81 11.25
N THR A 97 8.43 1.35 12.05
CA THR A 97 9.77 1.73 11.63
C THR A 97 10.76 0.67 12.12
N ASN A 98 11.54 0.10 11.20
CA ASN A 98 12.74 -0.67 11.52
C ASN A 98 13.95 0.27 11.63
#